data_AF-A0A962Z798-F1
#
_entry.id   AF-A0A962Z798-F1
#
_cell.length_a   1.000
_cell.length_b   1.000
_cell.length_c   1.000
_cell.angle_alpha   90.00
_cell.angle_beta   90.00
_cell.angle_gamma   90.00
#
_symmetry.space_group_name_H-M   'P 1'
#
loop_
_entity.id
_entity.type
_entity.pdbx_description
1 polymer ?
#
loop_
_entity_poly.entity_id
_entity_poly.type
_entity_poly.pdbx_seq_one_letter_code
_entity_poly.pdbx_strand_id
1 'polypeptide(L)'
;PIGAWLIDEACHYCSLWRQFGVDLTMAINISAAQFRQPDLPEIIASSLRNHGVTAGSLELELTESLFVDPTEIMMRRNIEQLAGRGLGLAIDDFGTGYSSLAYLKRLPFGKIKIDKSFVSGIGVEAFDEAIVRAIVGLGGTFGRTVLAEGVETEEQRAFLVAAGCRQAQGYLFSKPLPFRQALRLVDRTARVPQIRIARDDLRIQPSLG
;
A
#
# COMPACT_ATOMS: atom_id res chain seq x y z
N PRO A 1 0.78 -20.60 7.91
CA PRO A 1 1.24 -19.41 8.67
C PRO A 1 0.38 -18.18 8.32
N ILE A 2 0.24 -17.22 9.25
CA ILE A 2 -0.66 -16.05 9.15
C ILE A 2 -0.52 -15.29 7.81
N GLY A 3 0.69 -15.25 7.26
CA GLY A 3 0.99 -14.58 5.99
C GLY A 3 0.24 -15.12 4.77
N ALA A 4 0.21 -16.45 4.60
CA ALA A 4 -0.44 -17.08 3.45
C ALA A 4 -1.96 -16.91 3.50
N TRP A 5 -2.54 -16.99 4.70
CA TRP A 5 -3.97 -16.76 4.88
C TRP A 5 -4.36 -15.30 4.63
N LEU A 6 -3.56 -14.31 5.07
CA LEU A 6 -3.83 -12.90 4.78
C LEU A 6 -3.83 -12.62 3.26
N ILE A 7 -2.87 -13.20 2.52
CA ILE A 7 -2.81 -13.09 1.06
C ILE A 7 -4.06 -13.70 0.44
N ASP A 8 -4.52 -14.84 0.96
CA ASP A 8 -5.70 -15.51 0.45
C ASP A 8 -7.00 -14.75 0.69
N GLU A 9 -7.19 -14.25 1.89
CA GLU A 9 -8.31 -13.36 2.23
C GLU A 9 -8.29 -12.07 1.38
N ALA A 10 -7.12 -11.49 1.16
CA ALA A 10 -7.00 -10.30 0.31
C ALA A 10 -7.46 -10.58 -1.13
N CYS A 11 -7.05 -11.71 -1.70
CA CYS A 11 -7.50 -12.14 -3.02
C CYS A 11 -9.00 -12.46 -3.03
N HIS A 12 -9.52 -13.07 -1.97
CA HIS A 12 -10.95 -13.32 -1.80
C HIS A 12 -11.76 -12.01 -1.86
N TYR A 13 -11.39 -11.01 -1.06
CA TYR A 13 -12.07 -9.72 -1.05
C TYR A 13 -11.95 -8.94 -2.36
N CYS A 14 -10.80 -9.02 -3.05
CA CYS A 14 -10.65 -8.44 -4.39
C CYS A 14 -11.63 -9.09 -5.40
N SER A 15 -11.81 -10.41 -5.32
CA SER A 15 -12.78 -11.13 -6.15
C SER A 15 -14.20 -10.69 -5.84
N LEU A 16 -14.56 -10.55 -4.55
CA LEU A 16 -15.87 -10.07 -4.14
C LEU A 16 -16.14 -8.65 -4.65
N TRP A 17 -15.19 -7.71 -4.52
CA TRP A 17 -15.35 -6.36 -5.07
C TRP A 17 -15.67 -6.38 -6.57
N ARG A 18 -14.96 -7.18 -7.36
CA ARG A 18 -15.23 -7.32 -8.79
C ARG A 18 -16.62 -7.87 -9.09
N GLN A 19 -17.12 -8.81 -8.28
CA GLN A 19 -18.49 -9.33 -8.42
C GLN A 19 -19.54 -8.24 -8.18
N PHE A 20 -19.22 -7.23 -7.37
CA PHE A 20 -20.07 -6.04 -7.16
C PHE A 20 -19.76 -4.90 -8.16
N GLY A 21 -18.96 -5.14 -9.21
CA GLY A 21 -18.63 -4.12 -10.23
C GLY A 21 -17.60 -3.08 -9.76
N VAL A 22 -16.91 -3.36 -8.65
CA VAL A 22 -15.93 -2.47 -8.04
C VAL A 22 -14.52 -2.90 -8.42
N ASP A 23 -13.79 -2.04 -9.15
CA ASP A 23 -12.40 -2.28 -9.54
C ASP A 23 -11.45 -1.45 -8.67
N LEU A 24 -10.91 -2.10 -7.64
CA LEU A 24 -9.99 -1.51 -6.67
C LEU A 24 -8.72 -2.33 -6.56
N THR A 25 -7.62 -1.65 -6.23
CA THR A 25 -6.39 -2.28 -5.78
C THR A 25 -6.39 -2.35 -4.25
N MET A 26 -6.31 -3.55 -3.71
CA MET A 26 -6.08 -3.79 -2.28
C MET A 26 -4.59 -3.71 -1.97
N ALA A 27 -4.22 -2.90 -0.98
CA ALA A 27 -2.86 -2.88 -0.47
C ALA A 27 -2.76 -3.72 0.82
N ILE A 28 -1.75 -4.60 0.91
CA ILE A 28 -1.47 -5.41 2.09
C ILE A 28 -0.02 -5.26 2.55
N ASN A 29 0.16 -5.16 3.86
CA ASN A 29 1.48 -5.16 4.48
C ASN A 29 2.06 -6.57 4.52
N ILE A 30 3.27 -6.73 3.97
CA ILE A 30 4.02 -7.98 4.03
C ILE A 30 5.32 -7.73 4.78
N SER A 31 5.58 -8.55 5.80
CA SER A 31 6.77 -8.40 6.65
C SER A 31 8.07 -8.78 5.94
N ALA A 32 9.19 -8.28 6.47
CA ALA A 32 10.56 -8.67 6.09
C ALA A 32 10.72 -10.19 5.91
N ALA A 33 10.31 -10.91 6.95
CA ALA A 33 10.49 -12.34 7.05
C ALA A 33 9.76 -13.08 5.93
N GLN A 34 8.58 -12.59 5.53
CA GLN A 34 7.82 -13.15 4.42
C GLN A 34 8.46 -12.83 3.07
N PHE A 35 9.00 -11.62 2.86
CA PHE A 35 9.72 -11.30 1.62
C PHE A 35 10.99 -12.13 1.42
N ARG A 36 11.57 -12.66 2.51
CA ARG A 36 12.70 -13.58 2.45
C ARG A 36 12.28 -15.03 2.16
N GLN A 37 10.99 -15.36 2.20
CA GLN A 37 10.51 -16.72 1.92
C GLN A 37 10.61 -17.01 0.41
N PRO A 38 11.33 -18.06 -0.01
CA PRO A 38 11.52 -18.35 -1.44
C PRO A 38 10.22 -18.66 -2.20
N ASP A 39 9.19 -19.12 -1.49
CA ASP A 39 7.89 -19.53 -2.01
C ASP A 39 6.85 -18.40 -2.04
N LEU A 40 7.16 -17.20 -1.52
CA LEU A 40 6.21 -16.07 -1.50
C LEU A 40 5.63 -15.74 -2.89
N PRO A 41 6.41 -15.65 -3.98
CA PRO A 41 5.85 -15.41 -5.31
C PRO A 41 4.85 -16.47 -5.77
N GLU A 42 5.05 -17.73 -5.38
CA GLU A 42 4.13 -18.82 -5.73
C GLU A 42 2.90 -18.87 -4.84
N ILE A 43 3.02 -18.53 -3.56
CA ILE A 43 1.87 -18.37 -2.66
C ILE A 43 0.92 -17.32 -3.22
N ILE A 44 1.44 -16.14 -3.58
CA ILE A 44 0.64 -15.04 -4.14
C ILE A 44 0.02 -15.44 -5.48
N ALA A 45 0.82 -16.00 -6.39
CA ALA A 45 0.29 -16.40 -7.70
C ALA A 45 -0.78 -17.50 -7.61
N SER A 46 -0.63 -18.44 -6.67
CA SER A 46 -1.63 -19.48 -6.43
C SER A 46 -2.93 -18.88 -5.90
N SER A 47 -2.85 -17.96 -4.94
CA SER A 47 -4.05 -17.32 -4.40
C SER A 47 -4.78 -16.45 -5.43
N LEU A 48 -4.04 -15.63 -6.21
CA LEU A 48 -4.62 -14.86 -7.31
C LEU A 48 -5.38 -15.76 -8.29
N ARG A 49 -4.81 -16.92 -8.67
CA ARG A 49 -5.47 -17.90 -9.54
C ARG A 49 -6.72 -18.50 -8.89
N ASN A 50 -6.65 -18.90 -7.63
CA ASN A 50 -7.77 -19.52 -6.91
C ASN A 50 -8.99 -18.62 -6.82
N HIS A 51 -8.79 -17.30 -6.74
CA HIS A 51 -9.86 -16.31 -6.62
C HIS A 51 -10.20 -15.59 -7.94
N GLY A 52 -9.53 -15.92 -9.04
CA GLY A 52 -9.75 -15.29 -10.35
C GLY A 52 -9.35 -13.80 -10.39
N VAL A 53 -8.36 -13.40 -9.60
CA VAL A 53 -7.91 -12.02 -9.44
C VAL A 53 -6.67 -11.76 -10.28
N THR A 54 -6.57 -10.57 -10.90
CA THR A 54 -5.35 -10.19 -11.63
C THR A 54 -4.35 -9.55 -10.68
N ALA A 55 -3.06 -9.65 -10.98
CA ALA A 55 -2.01 -9.10 -10.11
C ALA A 55 -2.19 -7.59 -9.83
N GLY A 56 -2.72 -6.81 -10.78
CA GLY A 56 -2.96 -5.37 -10.60
C GLY A 56 -4.01 -5.02 -9.54
N SER A 57 -4.82 -5.98 -9.08
CA SER A 57 -5.75 -5.75 -7.96
C SER A 57 -5.11 -5.90 -6.59
N LEU A 58 -3.84 -6.30 -6.51
CA LEU A 58 -3.11 -6.42 -5.26
C LEU A 58 -1.83 -5.59 -5.30
N GLU A 59 -1.58 -4.85 -4.22
CA GLU A 59 -0.36 -4.10 -3.99
C GLU A 59 0.26 -4.57 -2.67
N LEU A 60 1.57 -4.85 -2.68
CA LEU A 60 2.29 -5.22 -1.46
C LEU A 60 3.03 -4.00 -0.93
N GLU A 61 2.89 -3.77 0.36
CA GLU A 61 3.55 -2.70 1.09
C GLU A 61 4.74 -3.27 1.88
N LEU A 62 5.89 -2.61 1.71
CA LEU A 62 7.17 -2.97 2.30
C LEU A 62 7.69 -1.81 3.14
N THR A 63 7.97 -2.03 4.41
CA THR A 63 8.60 -0.99 5.24
C THR A 63 10.01 -0.66 4.73
N GLU A 64 10.42 0.59 4.86
CA GLU A 64 11.75 1.05 4.42
C GLU A 64 12.91 0.30 5.11
N SER A 65 12.73 -0.08 6.38
CA SER A 65 13.73 -0.77 7.19
C SER A 65 14.25 -2.08 6.60
N LEU A 66 13.52 -2.67 5.65
CA LEU A 66 13.94 -3.87 4.93
C LEU A 66 15.20 -3.68 4.10
N PHE A 67 15.47 -2.45 3.67
CA PHE A 67 16.54 -2.16 2.71
C PHE A 67 17.88 -1.82 3.37
N VAL A 68 17.97 -1.89 4.70
CA VAL A 68 19.20 -1.57 5.44
C VAL A 68 20.32 -2.58 5.18
N ASP A 69 19.99 -3.84 4.89
CA ASP A 69 20.98 -4.87 4.58
C ASP A 69 21.12 -5.11 3.05
N PRO A 70 22.22 -4.68 2.42
CA PRO A 70 22.47 -4.88 0.98
C PRO A 70 22.75 -6.32 0.55
N THR A 71 22.88 -7.26 1.49
CA THR A 71 23.18 -8.67 1.20
C THR A 71 21.94 -9.53 0.95
N GLU A 72 20.73 -8.96 1.05
CA GLU A 72 19.48 -9.71 0.87
C GLU A 72 19.11 -10.00 -0.58
N ILE A 73 19.86 -10.92 -1.20
CA ILE A 73 19.63 -11.43 -2.55
C ILE A 73 18.21 -12.02 -2.70
N MET A 74 17.72 -12.74 -1.69
CA MET A 74 16.41 -13.40 -1.76
C MET A 74 15.26 -12.39 -1.83
N MET A 75 15.29 -11.36 -0.98
CA MET A 75 14.28 -10.30 -0.99
C MET A 75 14.23 -9.60 -2.36
N ARG A 76 15.40 -9.23 -2.92
CA ARG A 76 15.48 -8.58 -4.23
C ARG A 76 14.90 -9.46 -5.34
N ARG A 77 15.27 -10.75 -5.34
CA ARG A 77 14.76 -11.73 -6.31
C ARG A 77 13.24 -11.86 -6.24
N ASN A 78 12.67 -11.89 -5.04
CA ASN A 78 11.22 -11.97 -4.85
C ASN A 78 10.53 -10.70 -5.33
N ILE A 79 11.04 -9.52 -4.98
CA ILE A 79 10.54 -8.22 -5.47
C ILE A 79 10.51 -8.18 -7.00
N GLU A 80 11.61 -8.56 -7.66
CA GLU A 80 11.69 -8.58 -9.12
C GLU A 80 10.70 -9.57 -9.75
N GLN A 81 10.56 -10.77 -9.18
CA GLN A 81 9.59 -11.76 -9.68
C GLN A 81 8.14 -11.28 -9.51
N LEU A 82 7.81 -10.69 -8.37
CA LEU A 82 6.46 -10.20 -8.08
C LEU A 82 6.10 -9.05 -9.02
N ALA A 83 7.00 -8.08 -9.18
CA ALA A 83 6.82 -6.98 -10.13
C ALA A 83 6.74 -7.49 -11.58
N GLY A 84 7.57 -8.46 -11.97
CA GLY A 84 7.53 -9.09 -13.29
C GLY A 84 6.22 -9.83 -13.58
N ARG A 85 5.47 -10.22 -12.54
CA ARG A 85 4.11 -10.79 -12.63
C ARG A 85 3.01 -9.72 -12.68
N GLY A 86 3.37 -8.44 -12.66
CA GLY A 86 2.44 -7.31 -12.70
C GLY A 86 1.84 -6.94 -11.34
N LEU A 87 2.44 -7.39 -10.24
CA LEU A 87 1.99 -7.04 -8.89
C LEU A 87 2.43 -5.61 -8.53
N GLY A 88 1.53 -4.84 -7.91
CA GLY A 88 1.89 -3.54 -7.35
C GLY A 88 2.84 -3.69 -6.17
N LEU A 89 3.87 -2.84 -6.09
CA LEU A 89 4.79 -2.79 -4.96
C LEU A 89 4.92 -1.34 -4.48
N ALA A 90 4.76 -1.14 -3.17
CA ALA A 90 4.87 0.15 -2.52
C ALA A 90 5.92 0.08 -1.39
N ILE A 91 6.65 1.18 -1.21
CA ILE A 91 7.45 1.39 0.00
C ILE A 91 6.59 2.15 1.01
N ASP A 92 6.44 1.57 2.20
CA ASP A 92 5.73 2.14 3.35
C ASP A 92 6.68 2.86 4.31
N ASP A 93 6.11 3.79 5.07
CA ASP A 93 6.79 4.60 6.09
C ASP A 93 8.04 5.36 5.59
N PHE A 94 8.02 5.82 4.32
CA PHE A 94 9.20 6.42 3.69
C PHE A 94 9.62 7.72 4.38
N GLY A 95 10.92 7.82 4.69
CA GLY A 95 11.54 8.99 5.32
C GLY A 95 11.76 8.84 6.83
N THR A 96 11.23 7.80 7.46
CA THR A 96 11.34 7.58 8.92
C THR A 96 12.62 6.84 9.34
N GLY A 97 13.39 6.31 8.38
CA GLY A 97 14.54 5.45 8.65
C GLY A 97 15.74 5.68 7.72
N TYR A 98 16.53 4.61 7.55
CA TYR A 98 17.71 4.59 6.68
C TYR A 98 17.32 4.31 5.22
N SER A 99 16.75 5.32 4.59
CA SER A 99 16.27 5.23 3.22
C SER A 99 17.45 5.31 2.27
N SER A 100 17.84 4.18 1.68
CA SER A 100 18.84 4.21 0.62
C SER A 100 18.15 4.47 -0.72
N LEU A 101 18.27 5.72 -1.20
CA LEU A 101 17.85 6.15 -2.54
C LEU A 101 18.33 5.20 -3.65
N ALA A 102 19.41 4.44 -3.39
CA ALA A 102 19.89 3.41 -4.31
C ALA A 102 18.87 2.29 -4.55
N TYR A 103 18.03 1.94 -3.56
CA TYR A 103 16.97 0.95 -3.73
C TYR A 103 15.78 1.49 -4.48
N LEU A 104 15.36 2.71 -4.18
CA LEU A 104 14.33 3.40 -4.97
C LEU A 104 14.68 3.45 -6.46
N LYS A 105 15.96 3.68 -6.76
CA LYS A 105 16.47 3.69 -8.13
C LYS A 105 16.48 2.30 -8.79
N ARG A 106 16.83 1.24 -8.06
CA ARG A 106 17.11 -0.10 -8.62
C ARG A 106 15.93 -1.05 -8.58
N LEU A 107 15.04 -0.93 -7.60
CA LEU A 107 13.94 -1.86 -7.39
C LEU A 107 12.65 -1.36 -8.07
N PRO A 108 11.79 -2.28 -8.54
CA PRO A 108 10.60 -1.95 -9.33
C PRO A 108 9.40 -1.46 -8.49
N PHE A 109 9.61 -0.57 -7.50
CA PHE A 109 8.50 -0.03 -6.69
C PHE A 109 7.63 0.98 -7.44
N GLY A 110 6.35 0.68 -7.65
CA GLY A 110 5.42 1.60 -8.32
C GLY A 110 5.01 2.81 -7.47
N LYS A 111 5.13 2.71 -6.14
CA LYS A 111 4.60 3.69 -5.20
C LYS A 111 5.52 3.95 -4.00
N ILE A 112 5.52 5.20 -3.54
CA ILE A 112 6.17 5.66 -2.31
C ILE A 112 5.07 6.20 -1.39
N LYS A 113 5.03 5.75 -0.13
CA LYS A 113 4.07 6.23 0.86
C LYS A 113 4.79 7.11 1.88
N ILE A 114 4.31 8.35 2.01
CA ILE A 114 4.82 9.31 2.99
C ILE A 114 4.22 8.95 4.34
N ASP A 115 5.08 8.72 5.33
CA ASP A 115 4.65 8.39 6.69
C ASP A 115 3.77 9.51 7.29
N LYS A 116 2.81 9.09 8.11
CA LYS A 116 1.86 9.99 8.76
C LYS A 116 2.52 11.03 9.68
N SER A 117 3.72 10.78 10.22
CA SER A 117 4.42 11.72 11.09
C SER A 117 4.69 13.04 10.37
N PHE A 118 5.24 12.97 9.14
CA PHE A 118 5.48 14.14 8.31
C PHE A 118 4.17 14.81 7.84
N VAL A 119 3.14 14.03 7.54
CA VAL A 119 1.84 14.59 7.14
C VAL A 119 1.17 15.33 8.30
N SER A 120 1.31 14.82 9.52
CA SER A 120 0.76 15.44 10.73
C SER A 120 1.41 16.79 11.05
N GLY A 121 2.67 16.99 10.67
CA GLY A 121 3.39 18.26 10.87
C GLY A 121 3.10 19.35 9.82
N ILE A 122 2.35 19.07 8.76
CA ILE A 122 2.01 20.09 7.75
C ILE A 122 1.22 21.25 8.40
N GLY A 123 1.66 22.49 8.16
CA GLY A 123 1.09 23.69 8.78
C GLY A 123 1.55 23.95 10.22
N VAL A 124 2.37 23.06 10.79
CA VAL A 124 2.92 23.17 12.16
C VAL A 124 4.44 23.26 12.12
N GLU A 125 5.08 22.38 11.36
CA GLU A 125 6.53 22.24 11.29
C GLU A 125 7.04 22.41 9.85
N ALA A 126 7.82 23.47 9.61
CA ALA A 126 8.38 23.76 8.28
C ALA A 126 9.33 22.65 7.78
N PHE A 127 9.94 21.88 8.70
CA PHE A 127 10.81 20.77 8.36
C PHE A 127 10.04 19.60 7.75
N ASP A 128 8.90 19.24 8.33
CA ASP A 128 8.03 18.19 7.81
C ASP A 128 7.46 18.55 6.43
N GLU A 129 7.06 19.82 6.24
CA GLU A 129 6.66 20.32 4.93
C GLU A 129 7.78 20.18 3.87
N ALA A 130 9.02 20.47 4.25
CA ALA A 130 10.18 20.32 3.36
C ALA A 130 10.43 18.85 3.00
N ILE A 131 10.29 17.93 3.96
CA ILE A 131 10.40 16.48 3.74
C ILE A 131 9.30 16.02 2.78
N VAL A 132 8.05 16.41 2.99
CA VAL A 132 6.92 16.05 2.10
C VAL A 132 7.21 16.51 0.66
N ARG A 133 7.64 17.77 0.47
CA ARG A 133 7.99 18.28 -0.87
C ARG A 133 9.14 17.51 -1.51
N ALA A 134 10.17 17.16 -0.74
CA ALA A 134 11.30 16.37 -1.22
C ALA A 134 10.86 14.97 -1.70
N ILE A 135 10.03 14.28 -0.91
CA ILE A 135 9.52 12.94 -1.27
C ILE A 135 8.63 13.01 -2.52
N VAL A 136 7.76 14.02 -2.63
CA VAL A 136 6.93 14.22 -3.83
C VAL A 136 7.80 14.47 -5.06
N GLY A 137 8.83 15.31 -4.95
CA GLY A 137 9.79 15.56 -6.03
C GLY A 137 10.58 14.31 -6.45
N LEU A 138 10.99 13.48 -5.48
CA LEU A 138 11.66 12.20 -5.73
C LEU A 138 10.77 11.23 -6.49
N GLY A 139 9.51 11.08 -6.06
CA GLY A 139 8.54 10.25 -6.76
C GLY A 139 8.35 10.68 -8.21
N GLY A 140 8.16 11.98 -8.44
CA GLY A 140 8.08 12.54 -9.80
C GLY A 140 9.32 12.26 -10.65
N THR A 141 10.51 12.42 -10.08
CA THR A 141 11.80 12.18 -10.77
C THR A 141 11.97 10.72 -11.18
N PHE A 142 11.53 9.78 -10.33
CA PHE A 142 11.63 8.34 -10.60
C PHE A 142 10.40 7.76 -11.31
N GLY A 143 9.44 8.59 -11.70
CA GLY A 143 8.19 8.14 -12.34
C GLY A 143 7.36 7.25 -11.43
N ARG A 144 7.43 7.45 -10.11
CA ARG A 144 6.67 6.68 -9.11
C ARG A 144 5.52 7.50 -8.57
N THR A 145 4.45 6.81 -8.23
CA THR A 145 3.31 7.43 -7.55
C THR A 145 3.68 7.74 -6.11
N VAL A 146 3.22 8.88 -5.59
CA VAL A 146 3.39 9.24 -4.17
C VAL A 146 2.02 9.29 -3.52
N LEU A 147 1.90 8.63 -2.37
CA LEU A 147 0.70 8.59 -1.54
C LEU A 147 1.02 9.14 -0.15
N ALA A 148 0.23 10.08 0.34
CA ALA A 148 0.36 10.61 1.70
C ALA A 148 -0.53 9.84 2.68
N GLU A 149 0.03 9.39 3.80
CA GLU A 149 -0.72 8.71 4.86
C GLU A 149 -1.12 9.63 6.00
N GLY A 150 -2.24 9.34 6.67
CA GLY A 150 -2.66 10.07 7.85
C GLY A 150 -3.15 11.50 7.55
N VAL A 151 -3.75 11.72 6.38
CA VAL A 151 -4.39 13.02 6.08
C VAL A 151 -5.69 13.15 6.86
N GLU A 152 -5.74 14.10 7.77
CA GLU A 152 -6.87 14.34 8.69
C GLU A 152 -7.55 15.70 8.48
N THR A 153 -6.86 16.68 7.90
CA THR A 153 -7.40 18.03 7.70
C THR A 153 -7.39 18.50 6.24
N GLU A 154 -8.26 19.45 5.92
CA GLU A 154 -8.34 20.03 4.58
C GLU A 154 -7.09 20.86 4.25
N GLU A 155 -6.47 21.48 5.26
CA GLU A 155 -5.21 22.21 5.14
C GLU A 155 -4.07 21.27 4.71
N GLN A 156 -3.97 20.09 5.33
CA GLN A 156 -3.01 19.05 4.93
C GLN A 156 -3.26 18.61 3.48
N ARG A 157 -4.52 18.37 3.11
CA ARG A 157 -4.89 18.00 1.73
C ARG A 157 -4.50 19.09 0.73
N ALA A 158 -4.81 20.34 1.03
CA ALA A 158 -4.51 21.48 0.16
C ALA A 158 -3.00 21.64 -0.06
N PHE A 159 -2.21 21.52 1.00
CA PHE A 159 -0.75 21.52 0.92
C PHE A 159 -0.23 20.38 0.04
N LEU A 160 -0.73 19.15 0.23
CA LEU A 160 -0.31 17.97 -0.53
C LEU A 160 -0.59 18.15 -2.03
N VAL A 161 -1.78 18.65 -2.37
CA VAL A 161 -2.15 18.97 -3.76
C VAL A 161 -1.21 20.03 -4.35
N ALA A 162 -0.93 21.10 -3.60
CA ALA A 162 -0.01 22.16 -4.03
C ALA A 162 1.44 21.66 -4.18
N ALA A 163 1.86 20.69 -3.37
CA ALA A 163 3.16 20.03 -3.49
C ALA A 163 3.24 19.05 -4.67
N GLY A 164 2.10 18.71 -5.29
CA GLY A 164 2.01 17.78 -6.42
C GLY A 164 1.67 16.34 -6.03
N CYS A 165 1.33 16.07 -4.77
CA CYS A 165 0.88 14.78 -4.30
C CYS A 165 -0.61 14.57 -4.67
N ARG A 166 -0.90 13.49 -5.40
CA ARG A 166 -2.25 13.24 -5.97
C ARG A 166 -2.98 12.06 -5.34
N GLN A 167 -2.33 11.31 -4.46
CA GLN A 167 -2.93 10.22 -3.71
C GLN A 167 -2.75 10.48 -2.21
N ALA A 168 -3.81 10.23 -1.47
CA ALA A 168 -3.82 10.43 -0.03
C ALA A 168 -4.77 9.42 0.62
N GLN A 169 -4.44 9.04 1.86
CA GLN A 169 -5.32 8.29 2.72
C GLN A 169 -5.28 8.84 4.14
N GLY A 170 -6.39 8.74 4.85
CA GLY A 170 -6.49 9.21 6.23
C GLY A 170 -7.94 9.51 6.62
N TYR A 171 -8.12 9.93 7.87
CA TYR A 171 -9.44 10.11 8.47
C TYR A 171 -10.23 11.28 7.88
N LEU A 172 -9.59 12.16 7.11
CA LEU A 172 -10.30 13.15 6.29
C LEU A 172 -11.26 12.48 5.29
N PHE A 173 -10.87 11.32 4.74
CA PHE A 173 -11.65 10.60 3.75
C PHE A 173 -12.57 9.55 4.39
N SER A 174 -11.98 8.67 5.22
CA SER A 174 -12.69 7.64 5.97
C SER A 174 -11.78 7.00 7.01
N LYS A 175 -12.38 6.51 8.09
CA LYS A 175 -11.73 5.52 8.97
C LYS A 175 -11.68 4.14 8.27
N PRO A 176 -10.88 3.17 8.75
CA PRO A 176 -10.99 1.78 8.32
C PRO A 176 -12.43 1.30 8.47
N LEU A 177 -12.92 0.58 7.47
CA LEU A 177 -14.31 0.14 7.39
C LEU A 177 -14.41 -1.37 7.19
N PRO A 178 -15.42 -2.03 7.78
CA PRO A 178 -15.80 -3.37 7.38
C PRO A 178 -16.17 -3.43 5.90
N PHE A 179 -15.98 -4.59 5.26
CA PHE A 179 -16.18 -4.79 3.81
C PHE A 179 -17.48 -4.19 3.24
N ARG A 180 -18.63 -4.43 3.89
CA ARG A 180 -19.93 -3.91 3.43
C ARG A 180 -20.03 -2.39 3.50
N GLN A 181 -19.37 -1.76 4.48
CA GLN A 181 -19.34 -0.31 4.62
C GLN A 181 -18.37 0.30 3.59
N ALA A 182 -17.23 -0.36 3.34
CA ALA A 182 -16.29 0.01 2.29
C ALA A 182 -16.96 -0.01 0.90
N LEU A 183 -17.71 -1.07 0.56
CA LEU A 183 -18.47 -1.14 -0.69
C LEU A 183 -19.40 0.07 -0.89
N ARG A 184 -20.19 0.41 0.14
CA ARG A 184 -21.11 1.56 0.08
C ARG A 184 -20.39 2.90 -0.08
N LEU A 185 -19.18 3.04 0.45
CA LEU A 185 -18.38 4.25 0.31
C LEU A 185 -17.93 4.43 -1.15
N VAL A 186 -17.48 3.34 -1.79
CA VAL A 186 -16.98 3.34 -3.17
C VAL A 186 -18.10 3.66 -4.16
N ASP A 187 -19.28 3.04 -3.98
CA ASP A 187 -20.46 3.32 -4.80
C ASP A 187 -20.88 4.79 -4.78
N ARG A 188 -20.65 5.49 -3.65
CA ARG A 188 -21.00 6.90 -3.49
C ARG A 188 -19.96 7.86 -4.04
N THR A 189 -18.72 7.41 -4.20
CA THR A 189 -17.60 8.31 -4.50
C THR A 189 -17.19 8.32 -5.96
N ALA A 190 -17.46 7.28 -6.76
CA ALA A 190 -17.20 7.17 -8.22
C ALA A 190 -15.82 7.68 -8.74
N ARG A 191 -14.92 8.03 -7.81
CA ARG A 191 -13.55 8.51 -7.94
C ARG A 191 -12.83 8.01 -6.69
N VAL A 192 -12.07 6.95 -6.87
CA VAL A 192 -11.58 6.08 -5.80
C VAL A 192 -10.33 6.66 -5.10
N PRO A 193 -10.29 6.73 -3.76
CA PRO A 193 -9.08 6.54 -2.98
C PRO A 193 -8.99 5.10 -2.46
N GLN A 194 -7.77 4.55 -2.38
CA GLN A 194 -7.50 3.21 -1.84
C GLN A 194 -8.09 3.02 -0.42
N ILE A 195 -8.63 1.83 -0.14
CA ILE A 195 -9.18 1.44 1.18
C ILE A 195 -8.26 0.39 1.82
N ARG A 196 -7.84 0.63 3.07
CA ARG A 196 -7.15 -0.36 3.94
C ARG A 196 -8.16 -1.14 4.79
N ILE A 197 -8.03 -2.47 4.85
CA ILE A 197 -8.73 -3.35 5.80
C ILE A 197 -7.81 -3.59 7.00
N ALA A 198 -8.28 -3.34 8.23
CA ALA A 198 -7.50 -3.53 9.45
C ALA A 198 -7.50 -4.99 9.94
N ARG A 199 -6.45 -5.38 10.68
CA ARG A 199 -6.19 -6.76 11.14
C ARG A 199 -7.18 -7.31 12.18
N ASP A 200 -7.85 -6.44 12.93
CA ASP A 200 -8.70 -6.85 14.07
C ASP A 200 -10.11 -7.32 13.65
N ASP A 201 -10.48 -7.15 12.38
CA ASP A 201 -11.83 -7.42 11.87
C ASP A 201 -12.00 -8.78 11.17
N LEU A 202 -11.00 -9.67 11.21
CA LEU A 202 -11.08 -11.00 10.59
C LEU A 202 -11.81 -12.05 11.45
N ARG A 203 -12.58 -11.62 12.45
CA ARG A 203 -13.54 -12.49 13.16
C ARG A 203 -14.92 -12.40 12.49
N ILE A 204 -15.05 -12.97 11.30
CA ILE A 204 -16.34 -13.49 10.85
C ILE A 204 -16.36 -14.97 11.23
N GLN A 205 -16.88 -15.28 12.41
CA GLN A 205 -17.39 -16.63 12.67
C GLN A 205 -18.65 -16.84 11.82
N PRO A 206 -18.85 -18.04 11.25
CA PRO A 206 -20.10 -18.35 10.57
C PRO A 206 -21.19 -18.50 11.63
N SER A 207 -22.20 -17.63 11.60
CA SER A 207 -23.47 -17.98 12.25
C SER A 207 -24.16 -18.99 11.36
N LEU A 208 -24.01 -20.27 11.70
CA LEU A 208 -24.96 -21.31 11.35
C LEU A 208 -26.33 -20.91 11.91
N GLY A 209 -27.32 -20.86 11.03
CA GLY A 209 -28.73 -20.55 11.29
C GLY A 209 -29.48 -20.45 9.98
#